data_AF-A0AA48GLI0-F1
#
_entry.id   AF-A0AA48GLI0-F1
#
_cell.length_a   1.000
_cell.length_b   1.000
_cell.length_c   1.000
_cell.angle_alpha   90.00
_cell.angle_beta   90.00
_cell.angle_gamma   90.00
#
_symmetry.space_group_name_H-M   'P 1'
#
loop_
_entity.id
_entity.type
_entity.pdbx_description
1 polymer ?
#
loop_
_entity_poly.entity_id
_entity_poly.type
_entity_poly.pdbx_seq_one_letter_code
_entity_poly.pdbx_strand_id
1 'polypeptide(L)'
;MKYVCFGYLDTESWGKLPPSEQNAMIDRCFAYDDVLRKNGHWAGGEGLQGATTLSYREGKVTVSDGPYAETKELLGGFLILEARDLNQAIQLISNHPGIRMGRWEIRAVEDMGPMIEESERRRAGGK
;
A
#
# COMPACT_ATOMS: atom_id res chain seq x y z
N MET A 1 -4.39 -15.73 1.19
CA MET A 1 -5.06 -14.61 1.89
C MET A 1 -4.34 -13.35 1.48
N LYS A 2 -5.09 -12.30 1.20
CA LYS A 2 -4.49 -11.03 0.77
C LYS A 2 -4.13 -10.16 1.96
N TYR A 3 -2.98 -9.52 1.87
CA TYR A 3 -2.53 -8.50 2.80
C TYR A 3 -2.15 -7.24 2.02
N VAL A 4 -2.58 -6.08 2.49
CA VAL A 4 -2.05 -4.80 1.99
C VAL A 4 -0.95 -4.36 2.95
N CYS A 5 0.19 -3.97 2.39
CA CYS A 5 1.37 -3.56 3.12
C CYS A 5 1.72 -2.12 2.72
N PHE A 6 1.62 -1.19 3.64
CA PHE A 6 1.87 0.24 3.42
C PHE A 6 3.29 0.59 3.82
N GLY A 7 4.08 1.11 2.86
CA GLY A 7 5.45 1.55 3.10
C GLY A 7 5.51 3.05 3.37
N TYR A 8 5.99 3.41 4.55
CA TYR A 8 6.18 4.80 4.97
C TYR A 8 7.65 5.17 4.88
N LEU A 9 7.94 6.40 4.46
CA LEU A 9 9.28 6.95 4.48
C LEU A 9 9.27 8.44 4.87
N ASP A 10 10.38 8.88 5.44
CA ASP A 10 10.69 10.30 5.59
C ASP A 10 11.18 10.82 4.23
N THR A 11 10.32 11.57 3.54
CA THR A 11 10.58 12.06 2.18
C THR A 11 11.69 13.10 2.14
N GLU A 12 11.90 13.85 3.22
CA GLU A 12 12.98 14.83 3.33
C GLU A 12 14.34 14.11 3.43
N SER A 13 14.43 13.11 4.31
CA SER A 13 15.63 12.29 4.48
C SER A 13 15.95 11.52 3.20
N TRP A 14 14.94 10.96 2.54
CA TRP A 14 15.09 10.30 1.25
C TRP A 14 15.57 11.25 0.16
N GLY A 15 14.98 12.44 0.06
CA GLY A 15 15.32 13.45 -0.94
C GLY A 15 16.75 14.00 -0.82
N LYS A 16 17.39 13.85 0.35
CA LYS A 16 18.80 14.25 0.58
C LYS A 16 19.81 13.21 0.09
N LEU A 17 19.39 11.96 -0.17
CA LEU A 17 20.30 10.92 -0.65
C LEU A 17 20.77 11.22 -2.08
N PRO A 18 22.03 10.87 -2.44
CA PRO A 18 22.48 10.94 -3.83
C PRO A 18 21.60 10.09 -4.75
N PRO A 19 21.36 10.51 -6.01
CA PRO A 19 20.56 9.73 -6.96
C PRO A 19 21.06 8.30 -7.15
N SER A 20 22.38 8.07 -7.09
CA SER A 20 22.96 6.73 -7.17
C SER A 20 22.55 5.83 -6.00
N GLU A 21 22.42 6.38 -4.78
CA GLU A 21 21.99 5.64 -3.61
C GLU A 21 20.49 5.36 -3.62
N GLN A 22 19.69 6.34 -4.05
CA GLN A 22 18.25 6.17 -4.27
C GLN A 22 17.98 5.05 -5.27
N ASN A 23 18.64 5.11 -6.44
CA ASN A 23 18.50 4.09 -7.48
C ASN A 23 18.95 2.72 -6.98
N ALA A 24 20.10 2.62 -6.31
CA ALA A 24 20.57 1.34 -5.78
C ALA A 24 19.62 0.73 -4.74
N MET A 25 18.91 1.54 -3.96
CA MET A 25 17.88 1.06 -3.03
C MET A 25 16.62 0.61 -3.80
N ILE A 26 16.16 1.39 -4.77
CA ILE A 26 15.01 1.07 -5.62
C ILE A 26 15.25 -0.25 -6.38
N ASP A 27 16.42 -0.42 -6.99
CA ASP A 27 16.79 -1.63 -7.73
C ASP A 27 16.75 -2.88 -6.84
N ARG A 28 17.18 -2.77 -5.58
CA ARG A 28 17.08 -3.87 -4.61
C ARG A 28 15.64 -4.21 -4.26
N CYS A 29 14.78 -3.20 -4.09
CA CYS A 29 13.35 -3.41 -3.88
C CYS A 29 12.75 -4.16 -5.07
N PHE A 30 12.97 -3.68 -6.29
CA PHE A 30 12.42 -4.31 -7.50
C PHE A 30 12.95 -5.74 -7.72
N ALA A 31 14.23 -5.99 -7.44
CA ALA A 31 14.77 -7.34 -7.49
C ALA A 31 14.07 -8.30 -6.51
N TYR A 32 13.67 -7.81 -5.34
CA TYR A 32 12.92 -8.62 -4.38
C TYR A 32 11.43 -8.73 -4.77
N ASP A 33 10.83 -7.71 -5.37
CA ASP A 33 9.48 -7.78 -5.94
C ASP A 33 9.39 -8.87 -7.01
N ASP A 34 10.44 -9.05 -7.82
CA ASP A 34 10.52 -10.15 -8.78
C ASP A 34 10.56 -11.53 -8.11
N VAL A 35 11.20 -11.63 -6.94
CA VAL A 35 11.15 -12.84 -6.10
C VAL A 35 9.72 -13.08 -5.60
N LEU A 36 9.02 -12.04 -5.15
CA LEU A 36 7.62 -12.15 -4.70
C LEU A 36 6.71 -12.59 -5.85
N ARG A 37 6.86 -12.00 -7.05
CA ARG A 37 6.12 -12.38 -8.26
C ARG A 37 6.37 -13.83 -8.64
N LYS A 38 7.64 -14.24 -8.74
CA LYS A 38 8.02 -15.59 -9.12
C LYS A 38 7.45 -16.66 -8.18
N ASN A 39 7.31 -16.34 -6.90
CA ASN A 39 6.82 -17.27 -5.88
C ASN A 39 5.31 -17.14 -5.60
N GLY A 40 4.58 -16.36 -6.40
CA GLY A 40 3.12 -16.20 -6.24
C GLY A 40 2.70 -15.40 -5.01
N HIS A 41 3.62 -14.62 -4.43
CA HIS A 41 3.36 -13.75 -3.28
C HIS A 41 2.99 -12.32 -3.66
N TRP A 42 3.11 -11.93 -4.94
CA TRP A 42 2.75 -10.61 -5.43
C TRP A 42 1.36 -10.60 -6.06
N ALA A 43 0.45 -9.80 -5.52
CA ALA A 43 -0.87 -9.52 -6.10
C ALA A 43 -1.01 -8.11 -6.68
N GLY A 44 -0.06 -7.21 -6.40
CA GLY A 44 -0.06 -5.83 -6.89
C GLY A 44 0.80 -4.93 -6.02
N GLY A 45 1.04 -3.70 -6.45
CA GLY A 45 1.74 -2.69 -5.65
C GLY A 45 2.22 -1.53 -6.51
N GLU A 46 2.27 -0.34 -5.92
CA GLU A 46 2.67 0.88 -6.60
C GLU A 46 3.35 1.86 -5.64
N GLY A 47 4.26 2.67 -6.19
CA GLY A 47 4.74 3.88 -5.54
C GLY A 47 3.70 5.00 -5.67
N LEU A 48 3.52 5.77 -4.60
CA LEU A 48 2.57 6.88 -4.56
C LEU A 48 3.29 8.21 -4.78
N GLN A 49 2.59 9.15 -5.42
CA GLN A 49 3.01 10.54 -5.55
C GLN A 49 2.36 11.37 -4.43
N GLY A 50 2.35 12.70 -4.59
CA GLY A 50 1.57 13.60 -3.72
C GLY A 50 0.10 13.20 -3.65
N ALA A 51 -0.60 13.73 -2.65
CA ALA A 51 -1.99 13.39 -2.39
C ALA A 51 -2.90 14.61 -2.57
N THR A 52 -4.16 14.33 -2.89
CA THR A 52 -5.26 15.30 -2.84
C THR A 52 -6.36 14.64 -2.02
N THR A 53 -6.85 15.33 -1.00
CA THR A 53 -7.82 14.79 -0.07
C THR A 53 -9.21 15.34 -0.35
N LEU A 54 -10.20 14.44 -0.43
CA LEU A 54 -11.61 14.79 -0.52
C LEU A 54 -12.29 14.50 0.81
N SER A 55 -13.19 15.39 1.23
CA SER A 55 -14.06 15.16 2.38
C SER A 55 -15.50 15.57 2.06
N TYR A 56 -16.47 14.89 2.66
CA TYR A 56 -17.88 15.17 2.49
C TYR A 56 -18.49 15.66 3.81
N ARG A 57 -19.12 16.83 3.78
CA ARG A 57 -19.82 17.41 4.93
C ARG A 57 -21.05 18.16 4.45
N GLU A 58 -22.19 17.90 5.08
CA GLU A 58 -23.45 18.66 4.88
C GLU A 58 -23.87 18.76 3.40
N GLY A 59 -23.84 17.66 2.65
CA GLY A 59 -24.26 17.66 1.25
C GLY A 59 -23.20 18.14 0.26
N LYS A 60 -22.00 18.50 0.73
CA LYS A 60 -20.95 19.10 -0.11
C LYS A 60 -19.64 18.33 -0.01
N VAL A 61 -18.95 18.25 -1.14
CA VAL A 61 -17.57 17.74 -1.21
C VAL A 61 -16.61 18.92 -1.18
N THR A 62 -15.60 18.85 -0.32
CA THR A 62 -14.47 19.78 -0.30
C THR A 62 -13.19 19.06 -0.69
N VAL A 63 -12.31 19.76 -1.39
CA VAL A 63 -11.03 19.26 -1.88
C VAL A 63 -9.90 20.06 -1.23
N SER A 64 -8.93 19.37 -0.66
CA SER A 64 -7.71 19.98 -0.12
C SER A 64 -6.47 19.34 -0.72
N ASP A 65 -5.42 20.14 -0.86
CA ASP A 65 -4.10 19.63 -1.23
C ASP A 65 -3.48 18.84 -0.08
N GLY A 66 -2.69 17.82 -0.41
CA GLY A 66 -1.98 16.99 0.55
C GLY A 66 -2.76 15.77 1.08
N PRO A 67 -2.07 14.90 1.85
CA PRO A 67 -2.65 13.68 2.43
C PRO A 67 -3.59 14.00 3.60
N TYR A 68 -4.49 13.07 3.90
CA TYR A 68 -5.41 13.19 5.04
C TYR A 68 -4.69 13.30 6.39
N ALA A 69 -3.63 12.51 6.58
CA ALA A 69 -2.82 12.50 7.80
C ALA A 69 -1.51 13.25 7.56
N GLU A 70 -1.36 14.41 8.20
CA GLU A 70 -0.09 15.13 8.27
C GLU A 70 0.81 14.45 9.31
N THR A 71 1.79 13.69 8.83
CA THR A 71 2.78 13.04 9.71
C THR A 71 4.19 13.28 9.18
N LYS A 72 5.19 12.99 10.02
CA LYS A 72 6.60 13.10 9.62
C LYS A 72 6.98 12.08 8.53
N GLU A 73 6.32 10.92 8.48
CA GLU A 73 6.60 9.84 7.53
C GLU A 73 5.42 9.71 6.56
N LEU A 74 5.64 10.00 5.28
CA LEU A 74 4.56 9.93 4.30
C LEU A 74 4.41 8.51 3.75
N LEU A 75 3.18 8.15 3.39
CA LEU A 75 2.89 6.91 2.69
C LEU A 75 3.48 6.99 1.28
N GLY A 76 4.58 6.29 1.04
CA GLY A 76 5.30 6.33 -0.24
C GLY A 76 4.86 5.26 -1.22
N GLY A 77 4.15 4.24 -0.77
CA GLY A 77 3.78 3.11 -1.61
C GLY A 77 2.98 2.06 -0.86
N PHE A 78 2.44 1.11 -1.60
CA PHE A 78 1.81 -0.07 -1.05
C PHE A 78 2.15 -1.32 -1.87
N LEU A 79 2.14 -2.47 -1.22
CA LEU A 79 2.15 -3.79 -1.85
C LEU A 79 0.89 -4.56 -1.46
N ILE A 80 0.40 -5.42 -2.34
CA ILE A 80 -0.63 -6.42 -2.05
C ILE A 80 0.05 -7.78 -2.12
N LEU A 81 0.09 -8.49 -1.00
CA LEU A 81 0.70 -9.81 -0.91
C LEU A 81 -0.35 -10.92 -0.86
N GLU A 82 -0.05 -12.03 -1.50
CA GLU A 82 -0.69 -13.32 -1.21
C GLU A 82 0.16 -14.11 -0.23
N ALA A 83 -0.39 -14.36 0.95
CA ALA A 83 0.24 -15.16 1.98
C ALA A 83 -0.78 -16.12 2.62
N ARG A 84 -0.28 -17.21 3.19
CA ARG A 84 -1.09 -18.20 3.89
C ARG A 84 -1.63 -17.67 5.22
N ASP A 85 -0.88 -16.79 5.88
CA ASP A 85 -1.19 -16.19 7.18
C ASP A 85 -0.38 -14.90 7.40
N LEU A 86 -0.68 -14.20 8.50
CA LEU A 86 -0.03 -12.93 8.85
C LEU A 86 1.47 -13.13 9.12
N ASN A 87 1.86 -14.28 9.67
CA ASN A 87 3.26 -14.57 9.97
C ASN A 87 4.09 -14.67 8.69
N GLN A 88 3.56 -15.30 7.64
CA GLN A 88 4.21 -15.34 6.34
C GLN A 88 4.27 -13.94 5.72
N ALA A 89 3.21 -13.12 5.82
CA ALA A 89 3.26 -11.74 5.34
C ALA A 89 4.35 -10.92 6.06
N ILE A 90 4.47 -11.06 7.39
CA ILE A 90 5.53 -10.43 8.19
C ILE A 90 6.91 -10.90 7.72
N GLN A 91 7.11 -12.19 7.48
CA GLN A 91 8.38 -12.72 6.97
C GLN A 91 8.72 -12.18 5.59
N LEU A 92 7.74 -12.08 4.68
CA LEU A 92 7.95 -11.57 3.33
C LEU A 92 8.38 -10.09 3.37
N ILE A 93 7.70 -9.26 4.16
CA ILE A 93 8.03 -7.83 4.32
C ILE A 93 9.33 -7.62 5.09
N SER A 94 9.65 -8.45 6.08
CA SER A 94 10.91 -8.36 6.84
C SER A 94 12.15 -8.56 5.95
N ASN A 95 12.00 -9.31 4.86
CA ASN A 95 13.05 -9.54 3.86
C ASN A 95 13.04 -8.51 2.72
N HIS A 96 11.97 -7.71 2.59
CA HIS A 96 11.87 -6.70 1.54
C HIS A 96 12.83 -5.53 1.85
N PRO A 97 13.77 -5.16 0.95
CA PRO A 97 14.78 -4.13 1.23
C PRO A 97 14.23 -2.78 1.69
N GLY A 98 13.05 -2.41 1.18
CA GLY A 98 12.31 -1.20 1.58
C GLY A 98 11.97 -1.08 3.07
N ILE A 99 12.03 -2.15 3.88
CA ILE A 99 11.87 -2.06 5.34
C ILE A 99 12.97 -1.23 6.01
N ARG A 100 14.10 -1.02 5.31
CA ARG A 100 15.21 -0.18 5.78
C ARG A 100 14.98 1.31 5.52
N MET A 101 13.97 1.68 4.73
CA MET A 101 13.65 3.06 4.38
C MET A 101 12.67 3.70 5.38
N GLY A 102 11.98 2.89 6.18
CA GLY A 102 11.00 3.35 7.15
C GLY A 102 10.05 2.23 7.58
N ARG A 103 8.89 2.61 8.10
CA ARG A 103 7.94 1.65 8.68
C ARG A 103 7.06 1.01 7.64
N TRP A 104 6.62 -0.20 7.93
CA TRP A 104 5.62 -0.91 7.14
C TRP A 104 4.43 -1.27 8.01
N GLU A 105 3.21 -0.96 7.55
CA GLU A 105 1.96 -1.42 8.18
C GLU A 105 1.37 -2.56 7.35
N ILE A 106 1.14 -3.72 7.96
CA ILE A 106 0.57 -4.90 7.29
C ILE A 106 -0.86 -5.08 7.78
N ARG A 107 -1.83 -5.11 6.86
CA ARG A 107 -3.25 -5.32 7.15
C ARG A 107 -3.80 -6.49 6.36
N ALA A 108 -4.58 -7.35 7.01
CA ALA A 108 -5.36 -8.37 6.30
C ALA A 108 -6.45 -7.69 5.46
N VAL A 109 -6.68 -8.20 4.24
CA VAL A 109 -7.76 -7.75 3.38
C VAL A 109 -9.02 -8.56 3.69
N GLU A 110 -10.13 -7.87 3.88
CA GLU A 110 -11.44 -8.48 4.06
C GLU A 110 -11.99 -9.00 2.73
N ASP A 111 -12.60 -10.19 2.75
CA ASP A 111 -13.30 -10.71 1.57
C ASP A 111 -14.66 -10.03 1.43
N MET A 112 -14.73 -9.07 0.49
CA MET A 112 -15.95 -8.32 0.21
C MET A 112 -16.93 -9.05 -0.72
N GLY A 113 -16.57 -10.22 -1.27
CA GLY A 113 -17.41 -10.96 -2.23
C GLY A 113 -18.86 -11.15 -1.75
N PRO A 114 -19.09 -11.70 -0.54
CA PRO A 114 -20.44 -11.90 0.00
C PRO A 114 -21.24 -10.59 0.14
N MET A 115 -20.59 -9.51 0.59
CA MET A 115 -21.22 -8.20 0.75
C MET A 115 -21.63 -7.59 -0.60
N ILE A 116 -20.78 -7.76 -1.63
CA ILE A 116 -21.03 -7.29 -2.98
C ILE A 116 -22.25 -8.04 -3.56
N GLU A 117 -22.25 -9.37 -3.52
CA GLU A 117 -23.35 -10.19 -4.04
C GLU A 117 -24.68 -9.87 -3.36
N GLU A 118 -24.67 -9.71 -2.03
CA GLU A 118 -25.88 -9.35 -1.29
C GLU A 118 -26.39 -7.96 -1.69
N SER A 119 -25.46 -7.02 -1.90
CA SER A 119 -25.81 -5.69 -2.36
C SER A 119 -26.39 -5.68 -3.77
N GLU A 120 -25.91 -6.55 -4.66
CA GLU A 120 -26.45 -6.71 -6.01
C GLU A 120 -27.86 -7.27 -5.97
N ARG A 121 -28.13 -8.30 -5.16
CA ARG A 121 -29.48 -8.84 -4.96
C ARG A 121 -30.48 -7.77 -4.52
N ARG A 122 -30.11 -6.94 -3.52
CA ARG A 122 -30.97 -5.84 -3.05
C ARG A 122 -31.28 -4.82 -4.14
N ARG A 123 -30.28 -4.45 -4.96
CA ARG A 123 -30.48 -3.49 -6.07
C ARG A 123 -31.31 -4.08 -7.22
N ALA A 124 -31.19 -5.38 -7.46
CA ALA A 124 -31.94 -6.07 -8.52
C ALA A 124 -33.42 -6.28 -8.16
N GLY A 125 -33.72 -6.61 -6.90
CA GLY A 125 -35.09 -6.81 -6.42
C GLY A 125 -35.87 -5.54 -6.08
N GLY A 126 -35.25 -4.35 -6.21
CA GLY A 126 -35.90 -3.04 -6.06
C GLY A 126 -36.39 -2.43 -7.38
N LYS A 127 -36.35 -3.19 -8.48
CA LYS A 127 -37.00 -2.88 -9.75
C LYS A 127 -38.27 -3.72 -9.89
#